data_AF-A0A1M3EUM6-F1
#
_entry.id   AF-A0A1M3EUM6-F1
#
_cell.length_a   1.000
_cell.length_b   1.000
_cell.length_c   1.000
_cell.angle_alpha   90.00
_cell.angle_beta   90.00
_cell.angle_gamma   90.00
#
_symmetry.space_group_name_H-M   'P 1'
#
loop_
_entity.id
_entity.type
_entity.pdbx_description
1 polymer ?
#
loop_
_entity_poly.entity_id
_entity_poly.type
_entity_poly.pdbx_seq_one_letter_code
_entity_poly.pdbx_strand_id
1 'polypeptide(L)'
;MTAVDPVSEVSSCARCGRRVRDRREQPGASDEVVLVYMRRWPDGLICSGCFAKAMETYGICDGCSADRLLPGIGPDGQRWCTDCAGGLGDFTCTRCGREGWREHAGICGWCVLQDQVQEILNDGTGRIRLELMPLAAQILSMKRPRSGVLWLSRLEPQTVLRAIARGEVPLTHEGLHSLPHRRSAAYIRDLMVTAGILPPVDKWLFSFEQWWRGWLDELPDPEQRKMFRLFITWHYLRIFRARIDARGELGYAAP
;
A
#
# COMPACT_ATOMS: atom_id res chain seq x y z
N MET A 1 26.88 51.83 2.61
CA MET A 1 27.11 50.40 2.33
C MET A 1 25.87 49.65 2.78
N THR A 2 24.93 49.47 1.87
CA THR A 2 23.67 48.75 2.07
C THR A 2 24.00 47.29 2.36
N ALA A 3 23.55 46.80 3.52
CA ALA A 3 23.51 45.38 3.83
C ALA A 3 22.58 44.72 2.81
N VAL A 4 23.16 43.89 1.95
CA VAL A 4 22.40 43.01 1.07
C VAL A 4 21.87 41.90 1.97
N ASP A 5 20.55 41.87 2.16
CA ASP A 5 19.84 40.74 2.76
C ASP A 5 20.33 39.45 2.09
N PRO A 6 20.66 38.37 2.84
CA PRO A 6 20.93 37.10 2.22
C PRO A 6 19.60 36.62 1.66
N VAL A 7 19.39 36.82 0.36
CA VAL A 7 18.34 36.14 -0.41
C VAL A 7 18.50 34.67 -0.07
N SER A 8 17.57 34.12 0.70
CA SER A 8 17.54 32.73 1.09
C SER A 8 17.61 31.90 -0.19
N GLU A 9 18.80 31.38 -0.50
CA GLU A 9 19.06 30.66 -1.73
C GLU A 9 18.09 29.49 -1.76
N VAL A 10 17.13 29.54 -2.69
CA VAL A 10 16.02 28.59 -2.72
C VAL A 10 16.61 27.23 -3.04
N SER A 11 16.82 26.46 -1.98
CA SER A 11 17.28 25.08 -2.06
C SER A 11 16.22 24.27 -2.81
N SER A 12 16.61 23.61 -3.89
CA SER A 12 15.73 22.76 -4.69
C SER A 12 16.21 21.32 -4.67
N CYS A 13 15.28 20.39 -4.83
CA CYS A 13 15.61 18.99 -4.98
C CYS A 13 16.35 18.78 -6.30
N ALA A 14 17.57 18.24 -6.25
CA ALA A 14 18.41 18.00 -7.43
C ALA A 14 17.75 17.11 -8.51
N ARG A 15 16.76 16.29 -8.13
CA ARG A 15 16.13 15.32 -9.04
C ARG A 15 14.77 15.74 -9.59
N CYS A 16 13.99 16.51 -8.84
CA CYS A 16 12.65 16.91 -9.26
C CYS A 16 12.42 18.42 -9.30
N GLY A 17 13.43 19.22 -8.97
CA GLY A 17 13.38 20.68 -8.98
C GLY A 17 12.46 21.31 -7.92
N ARG A 18 11.67 20.52 -7.19
CA ARG A 18 10.76 21.04 -6.16
C ARG A 18 11.55 21.72 -5.05
N ARG A 19 11.04 22.82 -4.53
CA ARG A 19 11.61 23.53 -3.39
C ARG A 19 11.74 22.61 -2.18
N VAL A 20 12.90 22.68 -1.54
CA VAL A 20 13.18 21.97 -0.30
C VAL A 20 13.71 22.92 0.77
N ARG A 21 13.53 22.54 2.02
CA ARG A 21 14.05 23.23 3.20
C ARG A 21 14.69 22.25 4.16
N ASP A 22 15.49 22.76 5.09
CA ASP A 22 15.96 21.95 6.21
C ASP A 22 14.79 21.61 7.13
N ARG A 23 14.87 20.46 7.80
CA ARG A 23 13.89 20.06 8.82
C ARG A 23 13.88 21.03 10.01
N ARG A 24 15.04 21.63 10.33
CA ARG A 24 15.22 22.59 11.43
C ARG A 24 14.60 23.95 11.13
N GLU A 25 14.41 24.29 9.86
CA GLU A 25 13.78 25.53 9.44
C GLU A 25 12.26 25.46 9.68
N GLN A 26 11.67 26.60 10.04
CA GLN A 26 10.21 26.69 10.19
C GLN A 26 9.56 26.77 8.81
N PRO A 27 8.33 26.24 8.64
CA PRO A 27 7.57 26.48 7.42
C PRO A 27 7.37 27.99 7.24
N GLY A 28 7.58 28.50 6.02
CA GLY A 28 7.24 29.88 5.70
C GLY A 28 5.72 30.11 5.74
N ALA A 29 5.30 31.38 5.85
CA ALA A 29 3.89 31.77 5.89
C ALA A 29 3.15 31.64 4.53
N SER A 30 3.84 31.23 3.47
CA SER A 30 3.25 31.07 2.13
C SER A 30 2.49 29.74 2.00
N ASP A 31 1.42 29.74 1.20
CA ASP A 31 0.69 28.51 0.79
C ASP A 31 1.50 27.58 -0.13
N GLU A 32 2.74 27.94 -0.48
CA GLU A 32 3.60 27.10 -1.31
C GLU A 32 4.08 25.86 -0.54
N VAL A 33 3.93 24.68 -1.16
CA VAL A 33 4.38 23.41 -0.59
C VAL A 33 5.90 23.30 -0.68
N VAL A 34 6.59 23.60 0.42
CA VAL A 34 8.04 23.40 0.56
C VAL A 34 8.34 22.07 1.25
N LEU A 35 9.01 21.17 0.54
CA LEU A 35 9.34 19.84 1.05
C LEU A 35 10.54 19.88 2.00
N VAL A 36 10.70 18.89 2.87
CA VAL A 36 11.93 18.72 3.65
C VAL A 36 12.92 17.85 2.86
N TYR A 37 14.17 18.29 2.72
CA TYR A 37 15.20 17.42 2.14
C TYR A 37 15.60 16.32 3.13
N MET A 38 15.84 15.12 2.63
CA MET A 38 16.09 13.93 3.43
C MET A 38 17.57 13.52 3.42
N ARG A 39 18.27 13.79 2.33
CA ARG A 39 19.70 13.52 2.15
C ARG A 39 20.36 14.64 1.37
N ARG A 40 21.65 14.82 1.62
CA ARG A 40 22.57 15.54 0.74
C ARG A 40 23.46 14.48 0.10
N TRP A 41 23.30 14.31 -1.21
CA TRP A 41 24.08 13.39 -2.04
C TRP A 41 24.99 14.18 -2.98
N PRO A 42 25.92 13.55 -3.71
CA PRO A 42 26.75 14.21 -4.71
C PRO A 42 25.92 15.01 -5.74
N ASP A 43 24.76 14.49 -6.12
CA ASP A 43 23.81 15.18 -7.02
C ASP A 43 23.23 16.48 -6.42
N GLY A 44 23.22 16.62 -5.08
CA GLY A 44 22.66 17.76 -4.36
C GLY A 44 21.65 17.36 -3.26
N LEU A 45 20.74 18.28 -2.93
CA LEU A 45 19.69 18.05 -1.92
C LEU A 45 18.59 17.14 -2.50
N ILE A 46 18.18 16.11 -1.76
CA ILE A 46 17.20 15.13 -2.22
C ILE A 46 15.97 15.17 -1.33
N CYS A 47 14.79 15.45 -1.91
CA CYS A 47 13.52 15.42 -1.17
C CYS A 47 13.10 13.99 -0.80
N SER A 48 12.19 13.86 0.18
CA SER A 48 11.71 12.56 0.67
C SER A 48 11.14 11.64 -0.42
N GLY A 49 10.44 12.20 -1.42
CA GLY A 49 9.86 11.45 -2.53
C GLY A 49 10.93 10.92 -3.50
N CYS A 50 11.90 11.76 -3.87
CA CYS A 50 13.02 11.35 -4.73
C CYS A 50 13.93 10.33 -4.02
N PHE A 51 14.16 10.50 -2.72
CA PHE A 51 14.88 9.53 -1.92
C PHE A 51 14.12 8.20 -1.86
N ALA A 52 12.82 8.20 -1.57
CA ALA A 52 12.02 6.98 -1.57
C ALA A 52 12.06 6.25 -2.92
N LYS A 53 11.93 6.99 -4.03
CA LYS A 53 12.03 6.41 -5.38
C LYS A 53 13.41 5.80 -5.66
N ALA A 54 14.48 6.47 -5.24
CA ALA A 54 15.85 5.95 -5.35
C ALA A 54 16.02 4.64 -4.60
N MET A 55 15.48 4.56 -3.38
CA MET A 55 15.51 3.36 -2.52
C MET A 55 14.60 2.21 -2.99
N GLU A 56 13.82 2.43 -4.06
CA GLU A 56 12.95 1.45 -4.72
C GLU A 56 13.38 1.16 -6.17
N THR A 57 14.54 1.63 -6.59
CA THR A 57 15.06 1.43 -7.95
C THR A 57 16.16 0.37 -7.93
N TYR A 58 15.95 -0.72 -8.68
CA TYR A 58 16.85 -1.87 -8.76
C TYR A 58 17.13 -2.22 -10.20
N GLY A 59 18.22 -2.93 -10.43
CA GLY A 59 18.60 -3.51 -11.72
C GLY A 59 20.11 -3.59 -11.87
N ILE A 60 20.55 -3.78 -13.12
CA ILE A 60 21.95 -3.82 -13.50
C ILE A 60 22.53 -2.39 -13.50
N CYS A 61 23.60 -2.19 -12.72
CA CYS A 61 24.31 -0.92 -12.64
C CYS A 61 25.07 -0.62 -13.94
N ASP A 62 24.88 0.56 -14.52
CA ASP A 62 25.56 0.97 -15.76
C ASP A 62 27.08 1.17 -15.56
N GLY A 63 27.55 1.33 -14.31
CA GLY A 63 28.96 1.55 -13.99
C GLY A 63 29.74 0.25 -13.68
N CYS A 64 29.12 -0.71 -12.99
CA CYS A 64 29.81 -1.92 -12.52
C CYS A 64 29.10 -3.24 -12.88
N SER A 65 27.99 -3.19 -13.62
CA SER A 65 27.19 -4.36 -14.04
C SER A 65 26.60 -5.23 -12.91
N ALA A 66 26.68 -4.81 -11.65
CA ALA A 66 26.04 -5.52 -10.54
C ALA A 66 24.51 -5.33 -10.58
N ASP A 67 23.74 -6.41 -10.42
CA ASP A 67 22.27 -6.36 -10.27
C ASP A 67 21.89 -6.11 -8.80
N ARG A 68 21.59 -4.86 -8.46
CA ARG A 68 21.40 -4.41 -7.06
C ARG A 68 20.61 -3.11 -6.96
N LEU A 69 20.60 -2.46 -5.80
CA LEU A 69 19.97 -1.15 -5.63
C LEU A 69 20.72 -0.09 -6.46
N LEU A 70 19.99 0.70 -7.23
CA LEU A 70 20.52 1.76 -8.10
C LEU A 70 19.99 3.15 -7.66
N PRO A 71 20.40 3.65 -6.47
CA PRO A 71 19.89 4.91 -5.98
C PRO A 71 20.56 6.12 -6.66
N GLY A 72 21.71 5.94 -7.31
CA GLY A 72 22.50 7.01 -7.92
C GLY A 72 22.14 7.29 -9.37
N ILE A 73 22.40 8.53 -9.80
CA ILE A 73 22.22 8.98 -11.17
C ILE A 73 23.59 9.48 -11.67
N GLY A 74 24.08 8.91 -12.76
CA GLY A 74 25.32 9.36 -13.40
C GLY A 74 25.16 10.71 -14.11
N PRO A 75 26.26 11.34 -14.54
CA PRO A 75 26.25 12.67 -15.16
C PRO A 75 25.39 12.75 -16.43
N ASP A 76 25.25 11.63 -17.17
CA ASP A 76 24.43 11.54 -18.39
C ASP A 76 23.09 10.83 -18.14
N GLY A 77 22.68 10.68 -16.87
CA GLY A 77 21.43 10.02 -16.50
C GLY A 77 21.52 8.50 -16.32
N GLN A 78 22.74 7.93 -16.29
CA GLN A 78 22.96 6.51 -16.03
C GLN A 78 22.40 6.09 -14.66
N ARG A 79 22.01 4.82 -14.52
CA ARG A 79 21.55 4.23 -13.26
C ARG A 79 22.73 3.59 -12.54
N TRP A 80 23.12 4.18 -11.42
CA TRP A 80 24.30 3.75 -10.66
C TRP A 80 23.94 3.19 -9.29
N CYS A 81 24.68 2.16 -8.87
CA CYS A 81 24.66 1.71 -7.48
C CYS A 81 25.27 2.75 -6.54
N THR A 82 25.18 2.51 -5.24
CA THR A 82 25.76 3.37 -4.20
C THR A 82 27.23 3.67 -4.44
N ASP A 83 28.00 2.66 -4.86
CA ASP A 83 29.45 2.70 -4.95
C ASP A 83 29.89 3.49 -6.18
N CYS A 84 29.27 3.20 -7.35
CA CYS A 84 29.52 3.93 -8.60
C CYS A 84 29.10 5.40 -8.51
N ALA A 85 28.10 5.72 -7.69
CA ALA A 85 27.64 7.10 -7.45
C ALA A 85 28.39 7.82 -6.32
N GLY A 86 29.63 7.42 -6.01
CA GLY A 86 30.48 8.11 -5.05
C GLY A 86 30.17 7.82 -3.59
N GLY A 87 29.58 6.65 -3.28
CA GLY A 87 29.32 6.20 -1.92
C GLY A 87 28.11 6.87 -1.28
N LEU A 88 26.91 6.65 -1.84
CA LEU A 88 25.65 7.27 -1.36
C LEU A 88 25.18 6.83 0.05
N GLY A 89 25.89 5.88 0.66
CA GLY A 89 25.60 5.28 1.96
C GLY A 89 25.42 3.76 1.86
N ASP A 90 25.45 3.10 3.02
CA ASP A 90 25.14 1.67 3.14
C ASP A 90 23.64 1.48 3.43
N PHE A 91 22.98 0.74 2.54
CA PHE A 91 21.56 0.42 2.61
C PHE A 91 21.29 -1.07 2.81
N THR A 92 22.32 -1.84 3.15
CA THR A 92 22.27 -3.30 3.32
C THR A 92 21.56 -3.68 4.61
N CYS A 93 20.46 -4.44 4.51
CA CYS A 93 19.76 -5.03 5.66
C CYS A 93 20.70 -5.86 6.52
N THR A 94 20.83 -5.52 7.80
CA THR A 94 21.64 -6.33 8.72
C THR A 94 20.99 -7.67 9.03
N ARG A 95 19.68 -7.80 8.79
CA ARG A 95 18.91 -9.04 8.99
C ARG A 95 18.89 -9.95 7.77
N CYS A 96 18.61 -9.40 6.59
CA CYS A 96 18.41 -10.21 5.37
C CYS A 96 19.42 -9.93 4.25
N GLY A 97 20.38 -9.04 4.44
CA GLY A 97 21.37 -8.67 3.42
C GLY A 97 20.83 -7.86 2.24
N ARG A 98 19.51 -7.72 2.09
CA ARG A 98 18.93 -6.97 0.96
C ARG A 98 19.19 -5.47 1.10
N GLU A 99 19.58 -4.85 0.01
CA GLU A 99 19.66 -3.39 -0.10
C GLU A 99 18.28 -2.76 -0.25
N GLY A 100 18.06 -1.60 0.37
CA GLY A 100 16.83 -0.84 0.14
C GLY A 100 16.50 0.14 1.24
N TRP A 101 15.28 0.67 1.20
CA TRP A 101 14.80 1.61 2.20
C TRP A 101 14.88 1.03 3.62
N ARG A 102 15.46 1.82 4.52
CA ARG A 102 15.61 1.52 5.95
C ARG A 102 14.46 2.12 6.72
N GLU A 103 13.59 1.27 7.25
CA GLU A 103 12.51 1.74 8.13
C GLU A 103 13.02 1.98 9.56
N HIS A 104 14.00 1.19 9.99
CA HIS A 104 14.66 1.32 11.29
C HIS A 104 16.18 1.28 11.13
N ALA A 105 16.91 1.60 12.20
CA ALA A 105 18.35 1.35 12.26
C ALA A 105 18.60 -0.15 12.05
N GLY A 106 19.32 -0.53 11.00
CA GLY A 106 19.61 -1.95 10.73
C GLY A 106 18.65 -2.65 9.76
N ILE A 107 17.39 -2.23 9.65
CA ILE A 107 16.33 -3.10 9.11
C ILE A 107 15.62 -2.49 7.90
N CYS A 108 15.47 -3.28 6.83
CA CYS A 108 14.78 -2.88 5.61
C CYS A 108 13.25 -3.00 5.73
N GLY A 109 12.50 -2.32 4.87
CA GLY A 109 11.04 -2.34 4.88
C GLY A 109 10.41 -3.73 4.70
N TRP A 110 11.04 -4.64 3.94
CA TRP A 110 10.55 -6.02 3.79
C TRP A 110 10.57 -6.78 5.12
N CYS A 111 11.65 -6.60 5.88
CA CYS A 111 11.81 -7.21 7.19
C CYS A 111 10.78 -6.66 8.18
N VAL A 112 10.60 -5.34 8.22
CA VAL A 112 9.57 -4.73 9.07
C VAL A 112 8.17 -5.19 8.68
N LEU A 113 7.88 -5.28 7.38
CA LEU A 113 6.59 -5.78 6.89
C LEU A 113 6.35 -7.23 7.33
N GLN A 114 7.37 -8.09 7.25
CA GLN A 114 7.31 -9.47 7.73
C GLN A 114 6.96 -9.55 9.22
N ASP A 115 7.60 -8.73 10.05
CA ASP A 115 7.34 -8.72 11.50
C ASP A 115 5.90 -8.25 11.78
N GLN A 116 5.44 -7.20 11.08
CA GLN A 116 4.06 -6.70 11.21
C GLN A 116 3.02 -7.74 10.77
N VAL A 117 3.25 -8.43 9.65
CA VAL A 117 2.33 -9.47 9.17
C VAL A 117 2.26 -10.62 10.18
N GLN A 118 3.41 -11.07 10.70
CA GLN A 118 3.45 -12.13 11.72
C GLN A 118 2.69 -11.76 12.98
N GLU A 119 2.84 -10.52 13.44
CA GLU A 119 2.18 -10.03 14.64
C GLU A 119 0.67 -9.84 14.44
N ILE A 120 0.27 -9.25 13.31
CA ILE A 120 -1.14 -8.94 13.03
C ILE A 120 -1.95 -10.20 12.72
N LEU A 121 -1.36 -11.17 12.00
CA LEU A 121 -2.01 -12.42 11.64
C LEU A 121 -1.82 -13.54 12.68
N ASN A 122 -1.30 -13.20 13.86
CA ASN A 122 -1.18 -14.12 14.98
C ASN A 122 -2.58 -14.54 15.48
N ASP A 123 -2.80 -15.83 15.60
CA ASP A 123 -4.07 -16.43 16.06
C ASP A 123 -4.25 -16.43 17.58
N GLY A 124 -3.32 -15.84 18.33
CA GLY A 124 -3.25 -15.85 19.79
C GLY A 124 -2.34 -16.94 20.36
N THR A 125 -1.85 -17.86 19.52
CA THR A 125 -0.93 -18.95 19.93
C THR A 125 0.51 -18.71 19.51
N GLY A 126 0.82 -17.55 18.90
CA GLY A 126 2.15 -17.27 18.35
C GLY A 126 2.31 -17.70 16.89
N ARG A 127 1.24 -18.18 16.23
CA ARG A 127 1.27 -18.73 14.87
C ARG A 127 0.25 -18.05 13.97
N ILE A 128 0.50 -18.13 12.66
CA ILE A 128 -0.50 -17.77 11.65
C ILE A 128 -1.27 -19.04 11.31
N ARG A 129 -2.61 -18.96 11.28
CA ARG A 129 -3.46 -20.06 10.81
C ARG A 129 -3.08 -20.47 9.39
N LEU A 130 -3.05 -21.79 9.13
CA LEU A 130 -2.66 -22.34 7.82
C LEU A 130 -3.48 -21.74 6.66
N GLU A 131 -4.78 -21.55 6.86
CA GLU A 131 -5.71 -20.95 5.89
C GLU A 131 -5.36 -19.51 5.50
N LEU A 132 -4.61 -18.79 6.34
CA LEU A 132 -4.21 -17.40 6.14
C LEU A 132 -2.76 -17.25 5.65
N MET A 133 -2.01 -18.35 5.52
CA MET A 133 -0.67 -18.31 4.95
C MET A 133 -0.63 -17.75 3.52
N PRO A 134 -1.59 -18.06 2.62
CA PRO A 134 -1.63 -17.43 1.29
C PRO A 134 -1.82 -15.92 1.36
N LEU A 135 -2.64 -15.42 2.31
CA LEU A 135 -2.82 -13.98 2.52
C LEU A 135 -1.53 -13.33 3.03
N ALA A 136 -0.85 -13.97 3.99
CA ALA A 136 0.43 -13.49 4.50
C ALA A 136 1.47 -13.39 3.36
N ALA A 137 1.58 -14.44 2.53
CA ALA A 137 2.45 -14.43 1.35
C ALA A 137 2.08 -13.33 0.35
N GLN A 138 0.78 -13.10 0.11
CA GLN A 138 0.29 -12.07 -0.78
C GLN A 138 0.60 -10.65 -0.29
N ILE A 139 0.54 -10.41 1.02
CA ILE A 139 0.95 -9.11 1.59
C ILE A 139 2.47 -8.95 1.49
N LEU A 140 3.24 -10.02 1.73
CA LEU A 140 4.69 -10.02 1.65
C LEU A 140 5.25 -10.00 0.22
N SER A 141 4.42 -10.19 -0.80
CA SER A 141 4.82 -10.07 -2.21
C SER A 141 4.66 -8.65 -2.79
N MET A 142 4.11 -7.70 -2.00
CA MET A 142 3.92 -6.32 -2.43
C MET A 142 5.22 -5.67 -2.90
N LYS A 143 5.32 -5.32 -4.19
CA LYS A 143 6.53 -4.71 -4.82
C LYS A 143 7.14 -3.54 -4.02
N ARG A 144 6.30 -2.77 -3.31
CA ARG A 144 6.71 -1.65 -2.45
C ARG A 144 6.43 -1.98 -0.99
N PRO A 145 7.42 -2.49 -0.22
CA PRO A 145 7.19 -2.90 1.17
C PRO A 145 6.76 -1.72 2.05
N ARG A 146 7.25 -0.51 1.78
CA ARG A 146 6.88 0.70 2.51
C ARG A 146 5.39 1.01 2.44
N SER A 147 4.76 0.75 1.28
CA SER A 147 3.30 0.89 1.16
C SER A 147 2.58 -0.11 2.05
N GLY A 148 3.05 -1.35 2.11
CA GLY A 148 2.55 -2.37 3.02
C GLY A 148 2.72 -1.99 4.49
N VAL A 149 3.91 -1.51 4.88
CA VAL A 149 4.21 -1.07 6.26
C VAL A 149 3.28 0.07 6.67
N LEU A 150 3.17 1.12 5.84
CA LEU A 150 2.29 2.26 6.11
C LEU A 150 0.81 1.87 6.17
N TRP A 151 0.39 0.92 5.33
CA TRP A 151 -0.98 0.40 5.35
C TRP A 151 -1.26 -0.37 6.64
N LEU A 152 -0.37 -1.27 7.04
CA LEU A 152 -0.49 -2.06 8.27
C LEU A 152 -0.26 -1.23 9.53
N SER A 153 0.34 -0.04 9.46
CA SER A 153 0.40 0.89 10.60
C SER A 153 -0.94 1.56 10.93
N ARG A 154 -1.96 1.46 10.06
CA ARG A 154 -3.29 2.03 10.30
C ARG A 154 -4.14 1.11 11.16
N LEU A 155 -5.07 1.69 11.92
CA LEU A 155 -5.96 0.95 12.81
C LEU A 155 -6.91 0.03 12.02
N GLU A 156 -7.47 0.52 10.92
CA GLU A 156 -8.56 -0.14 10.20
C GLU A 156 -8.14 -1.48 9.57
N PRO A 157 -7.00 -1.60 8.89
CA PRO A 157 -6.50 -2.90 8.42
C PRO A 157 -6.10 -3.83 9.56
N GLN A 158 -5.48 -3.32 10.62
CA GLN A 158 -5.10 -4.13 11.78
C GLN A 158 -6.33 -4.77 12.44
N THR A 159 -7.38 -3.98 12.69
CA THR A 159 -8.62 -4.46 13.32
C THR A 159 -9.24 -5.60 12.50
N VAL A 160 -9.36 -5.42 11.18
CA VAL A 160 -9.94 -6.45 10.30
C VAL A 160 -9.06 -7.70 10.26
N LEU A 161 -7.75 -7.56 10.04
CA LEU A 161 -6.84 -8.69 9.93
C LEU A 161 -6.73 -9.49 11.24
N ARG A 162 -6.74 -8.82 12.40
CA ARG A 162 -6.73 -9.49 13.72
C ARG A 162 -8.01 -10.28 13.97
N ALA A 163 -9.18 -9.73 13.62
CA ALA A 163 -10.45 -10.43 13.77
C ALA A 163 -10.49 -11.71 12.92
N ILE A 164 -9.99 -11.63 11.69
CA ILE A 164 -9.85 -12.79 10.79
C ILE A 164 -8.83 -13.80 11.34
N ALA A 165 -7.68 -13.33 11.81
CA ALA A 165 -6.61 -14.17 12.37
C ALA A 165 -7.08 -14.99 13.58
N ARG A 166 -7.84 -14.36 14.48
CA ARG A 166 -8.42 -15.01 15.66
C ARG A 166 -9.66 -15.86 15.37
N GLY A 167 -10.14 -15.87 14.13
CA GLY A 167 -11.35 -16.61 13.76
C GLY A 167 -12.62 -16.05 14.37
N GLU A 168 -12.67 -14.75 14.66
CA GLU A 168 -13.86 -14.07 15.18
C GLU A 168 -14.98 -14.02 14.13
N VAL A 169 -14.63 -14.14 12.85
CA VAL A 169 -15.56 -14.26 11.72
C VAL A 169 -15.20 -15.45 10.82
N PRO A 170 -16.18 -16.07 10.14
CA PRO A 170 -15.90 -17.09 9.14
C PRO A 170 -15.15 -16.49 7.95
N LEU A 171 -14.29 -17.29 7.31
CA LEU A 171 -13.56 -16.91 6.09
C LEU A 171 -14.47 -16.97 4.86
N THR A 172 -15.48 -16.09 4.85
CA THR A 172 -16.43 -15.93 3.75
C THR A 172 -16.58 -14.47 3.39
N HIS A 173 -17.12 -14.17 2.21
CA HIS A 173 -17.37 -12.79 1.79
C HIS A 173 -18.29 -12.07 2.79
N GLU A 174 -19.31 -12.75 3.30
CA GLU A 174 -20.26 -12.28 4.31
C GLU A 174 -19.58 -12.04 5.67
N GLY A 175 -18.73 -12.97 6.11
CA GLY A 175 -17.99 -12.83 7.37
C GLY A 175 -17.12 -11.58 7.35
N LEU A 176 -16.38 -11.35 6.27
CA LEU A 176 -15.61 -10.12 6.09
C LEU A 176 -16.50 -8.87 6.02
N HIS A 177 -17.68 -8.96 5.40
CA HIS A 177 -18.60 -7.83 5.29
C HIS A 177 -19.18 -7.39 6.64
N SER A 178 -19.31 -8.32 7.60
CA SER A 178 -19.80 -8.00 8.95
C SER A 178 -18.80 -7.23 9.81
N LEU A 179 -17.51 -7.17 9.43
CA LEU A 179 -16.48 -6.49 10.19
C LEU A 179 -16.62 -4.95 10.11
N PRO A 180 -16.15 -4.21 11.15
CA PRO A 180 -16.04 -2.77 11.08
C PRO A 180 -15.06 -2.34 9.97
N HIS A 181 -15.11 -1.05 9.61
CA HIS A 181 -14.24 -0.46 8.57
C HIS A 181 -14.44 -1.10 7.18
N ARG A 182 -15.66 -1.05 6.66
CA ARG A 182 -16.08 -1.67 5.39
C ARG A 182 -15.13 -1.49 4.20
N ARG A 183 -14.47 -0.32 4.06
CA ARG A 183 -13.48 -0.09 2.99
C ARG A 183 -12.23 -0.96 3.15
N SER A 184 -11.74 -1.10 4.38
CA SER A 184 -10.59 -1.94 4.71
C SER A 184 -10.94 -3.42 4.52
N ALA A 185 -12.11 -3.84 5.01
CA ALA A 185 -12.61 -5.20 4.83
C ALA A 185 -12.79 -5.57 3.34
N ALA A 186 -13.31 -4.66 2.52
CA ALA A 186 -13.43 -4.87 1.08
C ALA A 186 -12.06 -5.04 0.40
N TYR A 187 -11.06 -4.23 0.75
CA TYR A 187 -9.71 -4.37 0.22
C TYR A 187 -9.05 -5.69 0.64
N ILE A 188 -9.18 -6.07 1.91
CA ILE A 188 -8.64 -7.34 2.42
C ILE A 188 -9.35 -8.53 1.78
N ARG A 189 -10.66 -8.45 1.54
CA ARG A 189 -11.41 -9.46 0.78
C ARG A 189 -10.84 -9.62 -0.62
N ASP A 190 -10.56 -8.52 -1.32
CA ASP A 190 -9.96 -8.58 -2.66
C ASP A 190 -8.55 -9.20 -2.62
N LEU A 191 -7.76 -8.94 -1.58
CA LEU A 191 -6.48 -9.64 -1.35
C LEU A 191 -6.69 -11.14 -1.09
N MET A 192 -7.70 -11.54 -0.31
CA MET A 192 -8.02 -12.94 -0.05
C MET A 192 -8.51 -13.68 -1.29
N VAL A 193 -9.26 -13.02 -2.18
CA VAL A 193 -9.62 -13.55 -3.50
C VAL A 193 -8.36 -13.75 -4.35
N THR A 194 -7.49 -12.74 -4.39
CA THR A 194 -6.22 -12.82 -5.14
C THR A 194 -5.30 -13.92 -4.60
N ALA A 195 -5.30 -14.13 -3.28
CA ALA A 195 -4.57 -15.20 -2.61
C ALA A 195 -5.24 -16.59 -2.74
N GLY A 196 -6.40 -16.69 -3.39
CA GLY A 196 -7.13 -17.95 -3.59
C GLY A 196 -7.86 -18.49 -2.36
N ILE A 197 -7.98 -17.69 -1.29
CA ILE A 197 -8.70 -18.09 -0.06
C ILE A 197 -10.21 -17.98 -0.26
N LEU A 198 -10.66 -16.95 -0.99
CA LEU A 198 -12.06 -16.73 -1.30
C LEU A 198 -12.31 -16.91 -2.80
N PRO A 199 -13.48 -17.44 -3.20
CA PRO A 199 -13.83 -17.50 -4.61
C PRO A 199 -14.03 -16.08 -5.17
N PRO A 200 -13.74 -15.84 -6.46
CA PRO A 200 -13.95 -14.54 -7.07
C PRO A 200 -15.44 -14.14 -7.02
N VAL A 201 -15.71 -12.88 -6.72
CA VAL A 201 -17.07 -12.31 -6.67
C VAL A 201 -17.08 -10.93 -7.29
N ASP A 202 -18.13 -10.58 -8.03
CA ASP A 202 -18.27 -9.19 -8.48
C ASP A 202 -18.52 -8.29 -7.26
N LYS A 203 -17.60 -7.35 -7.03
CA LYS A 203 -17.65 -6.46 -5.87
C LYS A 203 -18.93 -5.62 -5.79
N TRP A 204 -19.51 -5.26 -6.93
CA TRP A 204 -20.72 -4.45 -6.99
C TRP A 204 -21.95 -5.29 -6.73
N LEU A 205 -22.02 -6.49 -7.35
CA LEU A 205 -23.07 -7.45 -7.08
C LEU A 205 -23.09 -7.82 -5.60
N PHE A 206 -21.94 -8.19 -5.04
CA PHE A 206 -21.84 -8.54 -3.63
C PHE A 206 -22.30 -7.38 -2.73
N SER A 207 -21.78 -6.17 -2.96
CA SER A 207 -22.15 -5.00 -2.14
C SER A 207 -23.64 -4.68 -2.26
N PHE A 208 -24.21 -4.80 -3.46
CA PHE A 208 -25.64 -4.63 -3.68
C PHE A 208 -26.44 -5.70 -2.93
N GLU A 209 -26.08 -6.98 -3.06
CA GLU A 209 -26.74 -8.12 -2.40
C GLU A 209 -26.77 -7.98 -0.88
N GLN A 210 -25.74 -7.40 -0.27
CA GLN A 210 -25.74 -7.10 1.16
C GLN A 210 -26.56 -5.85 1.52
N TRP A 211 -26.58 -4.83 0.65
CA TRP A 211 -27.24 -3.55 0.92
C TRP A 211 -28.77 -3.61 0.77
N TRP A 212 -29.29 -4.18 -0.31
CA TRP A 212 -30.70 -3.99 -0.68
C TRP A 212 -31.69 -4.54 0.36
N ARG A 213 -31.27 -5.55 1.14
CA ARG A 213 -32.09 -6.13 2.21
C ARG A 213 -32.36 -5.12 3.32
N GLY A 214 -31.32 -4.43 3.80
CA GLY A 214 -31.47 -3.40 4.83
C GLY A 214 -32.23 -2.18 4.30
N TRP A 215 -31.97 -1.77 3.05
CA TRP A 215 -32.73 -0.69 2.41
C TRP A 215 -34.23 -1.00 2.32
N LEU A 216 -34.62 -2.26 2.06
CA LEU A 216 -36.03 -2.63 2.09
C LEU A 216 -36.66 -2.47 3.47
N ASP A 217 -35.94 -2.81 4.53
CA ASP A 217 -36.45 -2.72 5.90
C ASP A 217 -36.70 -1.26 6.32
N GLU A 218 -35.96 -0.31 5.74
CA GLU A 218 -36.15 1.14 5.94
C GLU A 218 -37.41 1.71 5.23
N LEU A 219 -37.96 1.00 4.22
CA LEU A 219 -39.15 1.48 3.52
C LEU A 219 -40.38 1.40 4.43
N PRO A 220 -41.20 2.46 4.55
CA PRO A 220 -42.35 2.46 5.46
C PRO A 220 -43.52 1.58 4.98
N ASP A 221 -43.74 1.48 3.66
CA ASP A 221 -44.88 0.78 3.07
C ASP A 221 -44.58 -0.72 2.81
N PRO A 222 -45.32 -1.66 3.46
CA PRO A 222 -45.17 -3.09 3.23
C PRO A 222 -45.39 -3.55 1.78
N GLU A 223 -46.31 -2.92 1.04
CA GLU A 223 -46.60 -3.31 -0.34
C GLU A 223 -45.49 -2.86 -1.29
N GLN A 224 -44.95 -1.65 -1.11
CA GLN A 224 -43.72 -1.22 -1.80
C GLN A 224 -42.56 -2.15 -1.48
N ARG A 225 -42.39 -2.54 -0.22
CA ARG A 225 -41.31 -3.45 0.22
C ARG A 225 -41.41 -4.80 -0.50
N LYS A 226 -42.62 -5.34 -0.63
CA LYS A 226 -42.91 -6.60 -1.35
C LYS A 226 -42.65 -6.45 -2.86
N MET A 227 -43.12 -5.36 -3.47
CA MET A 227 -42.91 -5.07 -4.89
C MET A 227 -41.42 -4.95 -5.24
N PHE A 228 -40.66 -4.15 -4.48
CA PHE A 228 -39.23 -3.98 -4.72
C PHE A 228 -38.44 -5.27 -4.47
N ARG A 229 -38.81 -6.05 -3.43
CA ARG A 229 -38.20 -7.37 -3.20
C ARG A 229 -38.35 -8.26 -4.43
N LEU A 230 -39.57 -8.38 -4.97
CA LEU A 230 -39.82 -9.18 -6.17
C LEU A 230 -39.06 -8.65 -7.39
N PHE A 231 -39.08 -7.34 -7.62
CA PHE A 231 -38.36 -6.73 -8.73
C PHE A 231 -36.84 -6.98 -8.64
N ILE A 232 -36.25 -6.81 -7.46
CA ILE A 232 -34.82 -7.01 -7.25
C ILE A 232 -34.45 -8.49 -7.48
N THR A 233 -35.19 -9.42 -6.88
CA THR A 233 -34.84 -10.85 -6.95
C THR A 233 -35.07 -11.46 -8.32
N TRP A 234 -36.18 -11.12 -8.99
CA TRP A 234 -36.59 -11.76 -10.25
C TRP A 234 -36.05 -11.05 -11.49
N HIS A 235 -35.92 -9.72 -11.45
CA HIS A 235 -35.52 -8.93 -12.62
C HIS A 235 -34.08 -8.43 -12.49
N TYR A 236 -33.79 -7.63 -11.45
CA TYR A 236 -32.52 -6.91 -11.37
C TYR A 236 -31.31 -7.84 -11.18
N LEU A 237 -31.34 -8.73 -10.19
CA LEU A 237 -30.22 -9.66 -9.93
C LEU A 237 -29.96 -10.58 -11.11
N ARG A 238 -31.01 -11.03 -11.80
CA ARG A 238 -30.88 -11.89 -12.99
C ARG A 238 -30.15 -11.17 -14.12
N ILE A 239 -30.56 -9.95 -14.45
CA ILE A 239 -29.91 -9.15 -15.50
C ILE A 239 -28.47 -8.80 -15.12
N PHE A 240 -28.25 -8.45 -13.85
CA PHE A 240 -26.92 -8.06 -13.38
C PHE A 240 -25.94 -9.22 -13.42
N ARG A 241 -26.35 -10.42 -12.97
CA ARG A 241 -25.55 -11.65 -13.08
C ARG A 241 -25.24 -12.00 -14.54
N ALA A 242 -26.23 -11.96 -15.43
CA ALA A 242 -26.01 -12.21 -16.85
C ALA A 242 -25.00 -11.23 -17.48
N ARG A 243 -25.00 -9.95 -17.07
CA ARG A 243 -24.00 -8.96 -17.54
C ARG A 243 -22.60 -9.24 -17.00
N ILE A 244 -22.50 -9.71 -15.76
CA ILE A 244 -21.22 -10.11 -15.16
C ILE A 244 -20.66 -11.33 -15.89
N ASP A 245 -21.49 -12.35 -16.11
CA ASP A 245 -21.10 -13.57 -16.83
C ASP A 245 -20.64 -13.25 -18.25
N ALA A 246 -21.34 -12.35 -18.94
CA ALA A 246 -20.96 -11.89 -20.28
C ALA A 246 -19.63 -11.11 -20.32
N ARG A 247 -19.21 -10.52 -19.19
CA ARG A 247 -17.92 -9.82 -19.07
C ARG A 247 -16.75 -10.79 -18.89
N GLY A 248 -17.00 -12.02 -18.44
CA GLY A 248 -16.02 -13.11 -18.31
C GLY A 248 -15.01 -12.95 -17.17
N GLU A 249 -14.34 -11.80 -17.06
CA GLU A 249 -13.28 -11.57 -16.08
C GLU A 249 -13.69 -10.54 -15.03
N LEU A 250 -13.95 -11.03 -13.82
CA LEU A 250 -13.93 -10.23 -12.61
C LEU A 250 -12.46 -9.88 -12.38
N GLY A 251 -12.06 -8.62 -12.56
CA GLY A 251 -10.67 -8.14 -12.67
C GLY A 251 -9.72 -8.35 -11.47
N TYR A 252 -9.77 -9.52 -10.85
CA TYR A 252 -8.77 -10.14 -10.01
C TYR A 252 -7.71 -10.73 -10.95
N ALA A 253 -6.55 -10.08 -11.03
CA ALA A 253 -5.42 -10.68 -11.75
C ALA A 253 -5.06 -12.02 -11.08
N ALA A 254 -4.83 -13.05 -11.88
CA ALA A 254 -4.28 -14.31 -11.38
C ALA A 254 -2.90 -14.06 -10.74
N PRO A 255 -2.56 -14.80 -9.67
CA PRO A 255 -1.28 -14.65 -8.97
C PRO A 255 -0.06 -14.87 -9.86
#